data_AF-A0A7C6Z8G0-F1
#
_entry.id   AF-A0A7C6Z8G0-F1
#
_cell.length_a   1.000
_cell.length_b   1.000
_cell.length_c   1.000
_cell.angle_alpha   90.00
_cell.angle_beta   90.00
_cell.angle_gamma   90.00
#
_symmetry.space_group_name_H-M   'P 1'
#
loop_
_entity.id
_entity.type
_entity.pdbx_description
1 polymer ?
#
loop_
_entity_poly.entity_id
_entity_poly.type
_entity_poly.pdbx_seq_one_letter_code
_entity_poly.pdbx_strand_id
1 'polypeptide(L)'
;MGEGKFDPELVRAFKFYGTISFNIAGSMAIGFAAGHALDTRLGTRPWFAVTGFLLGALAGFWGVYKLVMSEFRDRPPRPKR
;
A
#
# COMPACT_ATOMS: atom_id res chain seq x y z
N MET A 1 27.83 19.54 -21.34
CA MET A 1 27.20 18.82 -20.20
C MET A 1 25.72 18.99 -20.34
N GLY A 2 25.00 17.97 -20.81
CA GLY A 2 23.56 18.06 -21.04
C GLY A 2 22.84 18.33 -19.72
N GLU A 3 22.12 19.44 -19.63
CA GLU A 3 21.26 19.74 -18.51
C GLU A 3 20.19 18.63 -18.44
N GLY A 4 20.40 17.67 -17.53
CA GLY A 4 19.39 16.67 -17.16
C GLY A 4 18.24 17.37 -16.46
N LYS A 5 17.39 18.06 -17.22
CA LYS A 5 16.14 18.64 -16.74
C LYS A 5 15.22 17.48 -16.44
N PHE A 6 15.27 16.99 -15.20
CA PHE A 6 14.30 16.03 -14.70
C PHE A 6 12.91 16.60 -14.97
N ASP A 7 12.13 15.91 -15.81
CA ASP A 7 10.78 16.36 -16.11
C ASP A 7 10.02 16.51 -14.80
N PRO A 8 9.44 17.69 -14.52
CA PRO A 8 8.72 17.94 -13.27
C PRO A 8 7.54 16.97 -13.10
N GLU A 9 7.00 16.44 -14.20
CA GLU A 9 6.04 15.33 -14.19
C GLU A 9 6.64 14.03 -13.67
N LEU A 10 7.85 13.65 -14.10
CA LEU A 10 8.51 12.42 -13.66
C LEU A 10 8.78 12.47 -12.15
N VAL A 11 9.27 13.62 -11.65
CA VAL A 11 9.50 13.84 -10.22
C VAL A 11 8.20 13.77 -9.43
N ARG A 12 7.12 14.35 -9.96
CA ARG A 12 5.80 14.33 -9.32
C ARG A 12 5.20 12.92 -9.31
N ALA A 13 5.33 12.17 -10.40
CA ALA A 13 4.91 10.77 -10.48
C ALA A 13 5.69 9.92 -9.47
N PHE A 14 7.02 10.05 -9.43
CA PHE A 14 7.85 9.33 -8.45
C PHE A 14 7.47 9.66 -7.01
N LYS A 15 7.22 10.93 -6.69
CA LYS A 15 6.74 11.33 -5.36
C LYS A 15 5.40 10.67 -5.03
N PHE A 16 4.45 10.70 -5.96
CA PHE A 16 3.12 10.13 -5.75
C PHE A 16 3.14 8.61 -5.58
N TYR A 17 3.79 7.89 -6.51
CA TYR A 17 3.94 6.43 -6.44
C TYR A 17 4.80 5.99 -5.25
N GLY A 18 5.84 6.75 -4.92
CA GLY A 18 6.70 6.53 -3.77
C GLY A 18 5.92 6.62 -2.46
N THR A 19 5.11 7.67 -2.28
CA THR A 19 4.26 7.82 -1.09
C THR A 19 3.24 6.69 -0.98
N ILE A 20 2.59 6.29 -2.08
CA ILE A 20 1.63 5.17 -2.08
C ILE A 20 2.31 3.87 -1.66
N SER A 21 3.44 3.55 -2.30
CA SER A 21 4.19 2.32 -2.04
C SER A 21 4.72 2.27 -0.61
N PHE A 22 5.21 3.41 -0.08
CA PHE A 22 5.69 3.52 1.28
C PHE A 22 4.58 3.34 2.31
N ASN A 23 3.37 3.85 2.03
CA ASN A 23 2.21 3.69 2.91
C ASN A 23 1.73 2.23 2.96
N ILE A 24 1.69 1.56 1.80
CA ILE A 24 1.38 0.12 1.69
C ILE A 24 2.46 -0.71 2.42
N ALA A 25 3.74 -0.45 2.14
CA ALA A 25 4.84 -1.16 2.78
C ALA A 25 4.87 -0.93 4.29
N GLY A 26 4.61 0.30 4.75
CA GLY A 26 4.54 0.66 6.17
C GLY A 26 3.39 -0.04 6.89
N SER A 27 2.19 -0.07 6.31
CA SER A 27 1.05 -0.79 6.91
C SER A 27 1.28 -2.30 6.97
N MET A 28 1.86 -2.90 5.93
CA MET A 28 2.29 -4.31 5.93
C MET A 28 3.35 -4.59 6.99
N ALA A 29 4.39 -3.74 7.10
CA ALA A 29 5.47 -3.91 8.06
C ALA A 29 4.98 -3.80 9.51
N ILE A 30 4.09 -2.84 9.79
CA ILE A 30 3.48 -2.68 11.12
C ILE A 30 2.58 -3.88 11.45
N GLY A 31 1.75 -4.34 10.50
CA GLY A 31 0.91 -5.53 10.70
C GLY A 31 1.72 -6.80 10.96
N PHE A 32 2.82 -6.99 10.21
CA PHE A 32 3.74 -8.10 10.41
C PHE A 32 4.46 -8.01 11.77
N ALA A 33 4.99 -6.85 12.14
CA ALA A 33 5.69 -6.65 13.40
C ALA A 33 4.75 -6.85 14.61
N ALA A 34 3.51 -6.36 14.53
CA ALA A 34 2.49 -6.56 15.55
C ALA A 34 2.10 -8.04 15.68
N GLY A 35 1.91 -8.75 14.55
CA GLY A 35 1.64 -10.19 14.55
C GLY A 35 2.79 -11.01 15.11
N HIS A 36 4.03 -10.67 14.77
CA HIS A 36 5.24 -11.32 15.27
C HIS A 36 5.44 -11.11 16.78
N ALA A 37 5.12 -9.91 17.29
CA ALA A 37 5.19 -9.58 18.72
C ALA A 37 4.12 -10.32 19.54
N LEU A 38 2.94 -10.56 18.96
CA LEU A 38 1.90 -11.38 19.57
C LEU A 38 2.30 -12.87 19.62
N ASP A 39 2.93 -13.38 18.56
CA ASP A 39 3.35 -14.79 18.47
C ASP A 39 4.48 -15.12 19.47
N THR A 40 5.38 -14.16 19.72
CA THR A 40 6.45 -14.30 20.72
C THR A 40 5.93 -14.30 22.16
N ARG A 41 4.77 -13.68 22.44
CA ARG A 41 4.14 -13.70 23.78
C ARG A 41 3.31 -14.95 24.05
N LEU A 42 2.78 -15.60 23.00
CA LEU A 42 1.87 -16.75 23.13
C LEU A 42 2.57 -18.12 22.95
N GLY A 43 3.81 -18.16 22.45
CA GLY A 43 4.61 -19.38 22.36
C GLY A 43 4.16 -20.38 21.28
N THR A 44 3.17 -20.01 20.46
CA THR A 44 2.59 -20.84 19.38
C THR A 44 3.33 -20.69 18.05
N ARG A 45 4.60 -21.08 18.01
CA ARG A 45 5.35 -21.11 16.73
C ARG A 45 4.68 -22.11 15.76
N PRO A 46 4.37 -21.78 14.49
CA PRO A 46 4.48 -20.50 13.78
C PRO A 46 3.17 -20.07 13.07
N TRP A 47 2.00 -20.36 13.65
CA TRP A 47 0.72 -20.14 12.95
C TRP A 47 0.25 -18.68 13.01
N PHE A 48 0.53 -17.96 14.10
CA PHE A 48 0.07 -16.57 14.27
C PHE A 48 0.92 -15.56 13.48
N ALA A 49 2.22 -15.80 13.30
CA ALA A 49 3.04 -15.00 12.39
C ALA A 49 2.57 -15.13 10.93
N VAL A 50 2.18 -16.33 10.49
CA VAL A 50 1.67 -16.57 9.12
C VAL A 50 0.29 -15.94 8.94
N THR A 51 -0.63 -16.10 9.90
CA THR A 51 -1.96 -15.47 9.81
C THR A 51 -1.90 -13.96 9.96
N GLY A 52 -1.02 -13.43 10.83
CA GLY A 52 -0.78 -11.98 10.96
C GLY A 52 -0.15 -11.37 9.71
N PHE A 53 0.80 -12.07 9.07
CA PHE A 53 1.36 -11.68 7.77
C PHE A 53 0.29 -11.71 6.67
N LEU A 54 -0.50 -12.79 6.57
CA LEU A 54 -1.57 -12.91 5.59
C LEU A 54 -2.67 -11.86 5.80
N LEU A 55 -3.06 -11.58 7.04
CA LEU A 55 -4.03 -10.55 7.37
C LEU A 55 -3.49 -9.14 7.07
N GLY A 56 -2.22 -8.87 7.37
CA GLY A 56 -1.56 -7.61 7.00
C GLY A 56 -1.46 -7.43 5.48
N ALA A 57 -1.14 -8.50 4.75
CA ALA A 57 -1.11 -8.49 3.29
C ALA A 57 -2.50 -8.28 2.68
N LEU A 58 -3.53 -8.96 3.20
CA LEU A 58 -4.92 -8.79 2.78
C LEU A 58 -5.44 -7.39 3.10
N ALA A 59 -5.16 -6.84 4.29
CA ALA A 59 -5.57 -5.48 4.67
C ALA A 59 -4.90 -4.42 3.78
N GLY A 60 -3.60 -4.57 3.50
CA GLY A 60 -2.88 -3.69 2.58
C GLY A 60 -3.45 -3.75 1.16
N PHE A 61 -3.72 -4.96 0.67
CA PHE A 61 -4.35 -5.17 -0.64
C PHE A 61 -5.75 -4.57 -0.71
N TRP A 62 -6.54 -4.69 0.36
CA TRP A 62 -7.88 -4.11 0.43
C TRP A 62 -7.84 -2.57 0.44
N GLY A 63 -6.84 -1.97 1.10
CA GLY A 63 -6.62 -0.52 1.07
C GLY A 63 -6.40 0.00 -0.34
N VAL A 64 -5.53 -0.66 -1.12
CA VAL A 64 -5.27 -0.33 -2.53
C VAL A 64 -6.52 -0.55 -3.38
N TYR A 65 -7.17 -1.70 -3.22
CA TYR A 65 -8.40 -2.03 -3.95
C TYR A 65 -9.48 -0.98 -3.73
N LYS A 66 -9.66 -0.52 -2.48
CA LYS A 66 -10.65 0.51 -2.15
C LYS A 66 -10.30 1.86 -2.78
N LEU A 67 -9.03 2.24 -2.79
CA LEU A 67 -8.54 3.49 -3.38
C LEU A 67 -8.71 3.51 -4.91
N VAL A 68 -8.38 2.39 -5.57
CA VAL A 68 -8.56 2.22 -7.01
C VAL A 68 -10.05 2.23 -7.35
N MET A 69 -10.87 1.49 -6.61
CA MET A 69 -12.30 1.38 -6.88
C MET A 69 -13.06 2.69 -6.61
N SER A 70 -12.63 3.49 -5.61
CA SER A 70 -13.21 4.82 -5.40
C SER A 70 -12.93 5.77 -6.56
N GLU A 71 -11.71 5.74 -7.11
CA GLU A 71 -11.32 6.55 -8.27
C GLU A 71 -12.15 6.19 -9.52
N PHE A 72 -12.49 4.91 -9.70
CA PHE A 72 -13.37 4.47 -10.80
C PHE A 72 -14.83 4.88 -10.60
N ARG A 73 -15.31 4.96 -9.36
CA ARG A 73 -16.71 5.26 -9.04
C ARG A 73 -17.05 6.75 -9.15
N ASP A 74 -16.06 7.63 -9.01
CA ASP A 74 -16.22 9.09 -9.07
C ASP A 74 -16.03 9.71 -10.47
N ARG A 75 -15.98 8.90 -11.54
CA ARG A 75 -16.10 9.44 -12.91
C ARG A 75 -17.58 9.53 -13.31
N PRO A 76 -18.23 10.71 -13.22
CA PRO A 76 -19.56 10.87 -13.79
C PRO A 76 -19.48 10.62 -15.30
N PRO A 77 -20.47 9.95 -15.90
CA PRO A 77 -20.53 9.75 -17.34
C PRO A 77 -20.48 11.13 -18.02
N ARG A 78 -19.49 11.35 -18.90
CA ARG A 78 -19.40 12.60 -19.67
C ARG A 78 -20.74 12.83 -20.38
N PRO A 79 -21.39 13.99 -20.20
CA PRO A 79 -22.61 14.30 -20.94
C PRO A 79 -22.27 14.28 -22.42
N LYS A 80 -22.95 13.37 -23.14
CA LYS A 80 -22.87 13.29 -24.60
C LYS A 80 -23.56 14.55 -25.13
N ARG A 81 -22.76 15.38 -25.80
CA ARG A 81 -23.15 16.61 -26.49
C ARG A 81 -24.44 16.46 -27.28
#